data_AF-A0A968F188-F1
#
_entry.id   AF-A0A968F188-F1
#
_cell.length_a   1.000
_cell.length_b   1.000
_cell.length_c   1.000
_cell.angle_alpha   90.00
_cell.angle_beta   90.00
_cell.angle_gamma   90.00
#
_symmetry.space_group_name_H-M   'P 1'
#
loop_
_entity.id
_entity.type
_entity.pdbx_description
1 polymer ?
#
loop_
_entity_poly.entity_id
_entity_poly.type
_entity_poly.pdbx_seq_one_letter_code
_entity_poly.pdbx_strand_id
1 'polypeptide(L)' 'PDLILMDLQLPSMSGYEATTRIRSIDKLKNVPIVAVTGNNTKAERE' A
#
# COMPACT_ATOMS: atom_id res chain seq x y z
N PRO A 1 1.34 -7.79 -13.40
CA PRO A 1 1.38 -8.49 -12.09
C PRO A 1 -0.03 -8.96 -11.78
N ASP A 2 -0.17 -10.09 -11.10
CA ASP A 2 -1.49 -10.65 -10.77
C ASP A 2 -2.04 -10.08 -9.46
N LEU A 3 -1.17 -9.50 -8.62
CA LEU A 3 -1.50 -8.91 -7.32
C LEU A 3 -0.51 -7.81 -6.95
N ILE A 4 -0.98 -6.80 -6.23
CA ILE A 4 -0.15 -5.77 -5.59
C ILE A 4 -0.43 -5.78 -4.10
N LEU A 5 0.62 -5.89 -3.29
CA LEU A 5 0.56 -5.65 -1.85
C LEU A 5 0.92 -4.19 -1.59
N MET A 6 0.08 -3.50 -0.81
CA MET A 6 0.24 -2.06 -0.54
C MET A 6 0.37 -1.81 0.96
N ASP A 7 1.47 -1.20 1.39
CA ASP A 7 1.55 -0.65 2.74
C ASP A 7 0.77 0.66 2.81
N LEU A 8 -0.02 0.83 3.86
CA LEU A 8 -0.75 2.07 4.11
C LEU A 8 0.13 3.17 4.70
N GLN A 9 1.19 2.80 5.42
CA GLN A 9 2.10 3.72 6.10
C GLN A 9 3.45 3.81 5.35
N LEU A 10 3.52 4.63 4.30
CA LEU A 10 4.79 4.89 3.61
C LEU A 10 5.47 6.16 4.18
N PRO A 11 6.82 6.24 4.20
CA PRO A 11 7.54 7.36 4.83
C PRO A 11 7.27 8.74 4.23
N SER A 12 6.87 8.80 2.96
CA SER A 12 6.73 10.06 2.21
C SER A 12 5.37 10.25 1.56
N MET A 13 4.50 9.23 1.61
CA MET A 13 3.15 9.28 1.03
C MET A 13 2.23 8.30 1.72
N SER A 14 0.92 8.42 1.55
CA SER A 14 0.00 7.38 2.05
C SER A 14 -0.12 6.23 1.06
N GLY A 15 -0.39 5.01 1.54
CA GLY A 15 -0.75 3.90 0.65
C GLY A 15 -2.01 4.16 -0.17
N TYR A 16 -2.90 5.04 0.32
CA TYR A 16 -4.06 5.52 -0.44
C TYR A 16 -3.64 6.37 -1.64
N GLU A 17 -2.70 7.29 -1.46
CA GLU A 17 -2.17 8.11 -2.55
C GLU A 17 -1.42 7.24 -3.57
N ALA A 18 -0.60 6.30 -3.10
CA ALA A 18 0.06 5.33 -3.97
C ALA A 18 -0.96 4.48 -4.76
N THR A 19 -2.03 4.03 -4.11
CA THR A 19 -3.14 3.30 -4.76
C THR A 19 -3.80 4.14 -5.84
N THR A 20 -4.10 5.41 -5.57
CA THR A 20 -4.68 6.32 -6.57
C THR A 20 -3.78 6.48 -7.79
N ARG A 21 -2.47 6.65 -7.59
CA ARG A 21 -1.49 6.72 -8.68
C ARG A 21 -1.39 5.39 -9.45
N ILE A 22 -1.50 4.24 -8.79
CA ILE A 22 -1.53 2.95 -9.47
C ILE A 22 -2.80 2.80 -10.33
N ARG A 23 -3.94 3.30 -9.86
CA ARG A 23 -5.22 3.23 -10.58
C ARG A 23 -5.28 4.14 -11.82
N SER A 24 -4.41 5.15 -11.92
CA SER A 24 -4.29 5.94 -13.16
C SER A 24 -3.52 5.23 -14.27
N ILE A 25 -2.84 4.12 -13.97
CA ILE A 25 -2.10 3.32 -14.95
C ILE A 25 -3.06 2.31 -15.59
N ASP A 26 -3.39 2.49 -16.87
CA ASP A 26 -4.36 1.65 -17.58
C ASP A 26 -4.07 0.15 -17.49
N LYS A 27 -2.79 -0.24 -17.57
CA LYS A 27 -2.35 -1.64 -17.49
C LYS A 27 -2.55 -2.27 -16.11
N LEU A 28 -2.76 -1.46 -15.07
CA LEU A 28 -2.89 -1.90 -13.68
C LEU A 28 -4.31 -1.72 -13.12
N LYS A 29 -5.24 -1.14 -13.90
CA LYS A 29 -6.62 -0.86 -13.46
C LYS A 29 -7.33 -2.06 -12.85
N ASN A 30 -7.10 -3.25 -13.40
CA ASN A 30 -7.76 -4.49 -12.96
C ASN A 30 -6.93 -5.33 -11.99
N VAL A 31 -5.70 -4.91 -11.67
CA VAL A 31 -4.86 -5.66 -10.74
C VAL A 31 -5.41 -5.46 -9.32
N PRO A 32 -5.73 -6.53 -8.58
CA PRO A 32 -6.17 -6.41 -7.20
C PRO A 32 -5.04 -5.80 -6.35
N ILE A 33 -5.42 -4.86 -5.47
CA ILE A 33 -4.50 -4.24 -4.51
C ILE A 33 -4.99 -4.67 -3.12
N VAL A 34 -4.14 -5.36 -2.38
CA VAL A 34 -4.41 -5.78 -1.01
C VAL A 34 -3.59 -4.91 -0.09
N ALA A 35 -4.27 -4.12 0.74
CA ALA A 35 -3.60 -3.35 1.77
C ALA A 35 -3.06 -4.30 2.84
N VAL A 36 -1.76 -4.19 3.11
CA VAL A 36 -1.07 -4.89 4.19
C VAL A 36 -0.64 -3.83 5.18
N THR A 37 -1.32 -3.78 6.32
CA THR A 37 -0.92 -2.92 7.43
C THR A 37 -0.19 -3.77 8.46
N GLY A 38 1.05 -3.41 8.77
CA GLY A 38 1.73 -3.92 9.95
C GLY A 38 1.32 -3.07 11.14
N ASN A 39 0.85 -3.68 12.23
CA ASN A 39 0.78 -2.98 13.51
C ASN A 39 2.21 -2.68 13.93
N ASN A 40 2.76 -1.54 13.53
CA ASN A 40 3.93 -0.97 14.17
C ASN A 40 3.48 -0.35 15.51
N THR A 41 2.82 -1.14 16.36
CA THR A 41 3.03 -0.97 17.79
C THR A 41 4.52 -1.14 17.93
N LYS A 42 5.23 -0.05 18.18
CA LYS A 42 6.50 -0.14 18.88
C LYS A 42 6.27 -1.18 19.98
N ALA A 43 6.83 -2.38 19.81
CA ALA A 43 7.39 -3.06 20.95
C ALA A 43 8.54 -2.13 21.38
N GLU A 44 8.17 -1.04 22.06
CA GLU A 44 9.07 -0.34 22.94
C GLU A 44 9.50 -1.45 23.90
N ARG A 45 10.73 -1.88 23.69
CA ARG A 45 11.49 -2.60 24.70
C ARG A 45 11.47 -1.69 25.93
N GLU A 46 10.61 -2.01 26.88
CA GLU A 46 10.80 -1.75 28.30
C GLU A 46 10.53 -3.04 29.07
#